data_AF-A0A1K0HDP3-F1
#
_entry.id   AF-A0A1K0HDP3-F1
#
_cell.length_a   1.000
_cell.length_b   1.000
_cell.length_c   1.000
_cell.angle_alpha   90.00
_cell.angle_beta   90.00
_cell.angle_gamma   90.00
#
_symmetry.space_group_name_H-M   'P 1'
#
loop_
_entity.id
_entity.type
_entity.pdbx_description
1 polymer ?
#
loop_
_entity_poly.entity_id
_entity_poly.type
_entity_poly.pdbx_seq_one_letter_code
_entity_poly.pdbx_strand_id
1 'polypeptide(L)'
;MDYFGCGEVKKYTNKDACVYRIHSYKNLLEKIQPLLLSIHLNTVKQFYVEPTLKAWDIMTKNRVKSNADLEEIVNLVYDMNRGGLKRKVDKATFLSKILKLIPL
;
A
#
# COMPACT_ATOMS: atom_id res chain seq x y z
N MET A 1 24.67 10.07 -6.54
CA MET A 1 23.25 10.48 -6.38
C MET A 1 22.43 9.23 -6.14
N ASP A 2 21.52 9.27 -5.18
CA ASP A 2 20.52 8.22 -4.97
C ASP A 2 19.28 8.53 -5.84
N TYR A 3 18.88 7.61 -6.72
CA TYR A 3 17.88 7.84 -7.79
C TYR A 3 16.53 8.32 -7.24
N PHE A 4 16.09 7.74 -6.12
CA PHE A 4 14.80 8.09 -5.50
C PHE A 4 14.93 9.20 -4.44
N GLY A 5 16.16 9.53 -4.02
CA GLY A 5 16.43 10.48 -2.93
C GLY A 5 15.70 10.16 -1.62
N CYS A 6 15.36 8.89 -1.37
CA CYS A 6 14.67 8.41 -0.18
C CYS A 6 14.88 6.90 -0.01
N GLY A 7 14.27 6.30 1.01
CA GLY A 7 14.34 4.86 1.25
C GLY A 7 15.60 4.42 2.00
N GLU A 8 15.63 3.14 2.33
CA GLU A 8 16.74 2.51 3.04
C GLU A 8 17.04 1.13 2.46
N VAL A 9 18.31 0.75 2.45
CA VAL A 9 18.74 -0.62 2.12
C VAL A 9 18.97 -1.38 3.42
N LYS A 10 18.20 -2.45 3.62
CA LYS A 10 18.34 -3.37 4.75
C LYS A 10 18.86 -4.71 4.26
N LYS A 11 20.00 -5.17 4.80
CA LYS A 11 20.46 -6.55 4.59
C LYS A 11 19.65 -7.51 5.45
N TYR A 12 19.28 -8.65 4.90
CA TYR A 12 18.65 -9.70 5.71
C TYR A 12 19.73 -10.40 6.55
N THR A 13 19.39 -10.74 7.80
CA THR A 13 20.34 -11.36 8.73
C THR A 13 20.57 -12.84 8.47
N ASN A 14 19.65 -13.50 7.75
CA ASN A 14 19.60 -14.95 7.57
C ASN A 14 19.71 -15.41 6.12
N LYS A 15 20.06 -14.53 5.19
CA LYS A 15 20.20 -14.84 3.76
C LYS A 15 21.07 -13.81 3.07
N ASP A 16 21.75 -14.23 2.01
CA ASP A 16 22.51 -13.34 1.13
C ASP A 16 21.57 -12.55 0.20
N ALA A 17 20.83 -11.62 0.80
CA ALA A 17 19.93 -10.73 0.09
C ALA A 17 19.81 -9.40 0.83
N CYS A 18 19.45 -8.35 0.09
CA CYS A 18 19.05 -7.07 0.65
C CYS A 18 17.66 -6.67 0.17
N VAL A 19 17.10 -5.65 0.80
CA VAL A 19 15.83 -5.07 0.40
C VAL A 19 15.93 -3.55 0.50
N TYR A 20 15.55 -2.89 -0.58
CA TYR A 20 15.33 -1.46 -0.59
C TYR A 20 13.87 -1.19 -0.22
N ARG A 21 13.64 -0.37 0.80
CA ARG A 21 12.29 -0.11 1.35
C ARG A 21 12.08 1.37 1.56
N ILE A 22 10.85 1.81 1.29
CA ILE A 22 10.38 3.16 1.57
C ILE A 22 9.22 3.02 2.57
N HIS A 23 9.47 3.41 3.82
CA HIS A 23 8.49 3.33 4.90
C HIS A 23 7.82 4.67 5.22
N SER A 24 8.48 5.78 4.87
CA SER A 24 7.95 7.12 5.11
C SER A 24 6.79 7.41 4.16
N TYR A 25 5.61 7.63 4.74
CA TYR A 25 4.42 8.02 4.00
C TYR A 25 4.65 9.31 3.19
N LYS A 26 5.34 10.30 3.78
CA LYS A 26 5.74 11.53 3.09
C LYS A 26 6.54 11.24 1.82
N ASN A 27 7.54 10.35 1.89
CA ASN A 27 8.34 9.98 0.72
C ASN A 27 7.51 9.21 -0.33
N LEU A 28 6.55 8.37 0.10
CA LEU A 28 5.65 7.69 -0.82
C LEU A 28 4.82 8.69 -1.64
N LEU A 29 4.26 9.72 -1.01
CA LEU A 29 3.49 10.75 -1.71
C LEU A 29 4.35 11.71 -2.53
N GLU A 30 5.40 12.29 -1.96
CA GLU A 30 6.12 13.39 -2.60
C GLU A 30 7.08 12.91 -3.69
N LYS A 31 7.59 11.66 -3.58
CA LYS A 31 8.65 11.14 -4.46
C LYS A 31 8.21 9.96 -5.30
N ILE A 32 7.45 9.02 -4.72
CA ILE A 32 7.12 7.76 -5.39
C ILE A 32 5.83 7.84 -6.20
N GLN A 33 4.78 8.50 -5.68
CA GLN A 33 3.53 8.67 -6.41
C GLN A 33 3.72 9.38 -7.76
N PRO A 34 4.46 10.51 -7.88
CA PRO A 34 4.70 11.15 -9.16
C PRO A 34 5.38 10.21 -10.16
N LEU A 35 6.35 9.43 -9.68
CA LEU A 35 7.03 8.45 -10.51
C LEU A 35 6.05 7.38 -11.02
N LEU A 36 5.26 6.77 -10.14
CA LEU A 36 4.26 5.74 -10.51
C LEU A 36 3.21 6.26 -11.50
N LEU A 37 2.88 7.55 -11.46
CA LEU A 37 1.99 8.21 -12.42
C LEU A 37 2.67 8.48 -13.77
N SER A 38 3.98 8.66 -13.78
CA SER A 38 4.77 9.00 -14.99
C SER A 38 5.30 7.78 -15.76
N ILE A 39 5.20 6.57 -15.19
CA ILE A 39 5.74 5.35 -15.79
C ILE A 39 4.66 4.31 -16.02
N HIS A 40 4.93 3.42 -16.98
CA HIS A 40 4.17 2.18 -17.15
C HIS A 40 5.01 0.99 -16.69
N LEU A 41 4.49 0.18 -15.78
CA LEU A 41 5.13 -1.06 -15.35
C LEU A 41 4.76 -2.18 -16.34
N ASN A 42 5.74 -2.81 -16.97
CA ASN A 42 5.51 -3.90 -17.94
C ASN A 42 5.13 -5.25 -17.29
N THR A 43 4.59 -5.25 -16.07
CA THR A 43 4.26 -6.47 -15.32
C THR A 43 2.86 -6.37 -14.74
N VAL A 44 2.35 -7.48 -14.19
CA VAL A 44 1.07 -7.52 -13.45
C VAL A 44 0.96 -6.47 -12.33
N LYS A 45 2.08 -5.88 -11.90
CA LYS A 45 2.10 -4.78 -10.92
C LYS A 45 1.42 -3.52 -11.43
N GLN A 46 1.34 -3.28 -12.74
CA GLN A 46 0.64 -2.12 -13.28
C GLN A 46 -0.82 -2.09 -12.85
N PHE A 47 -1.49 -3.24 -12.83
CA PHE A 47 -2.88 -3.37 -12.40
C PHE A 47 -3.10 -2.99 -10.93
N TYR A 48 -2.03 -2.94 -10.13
CA TYR A 48 -2.11 -2.55 -8.74
C TYR A 48 -1.76 -1.09 -8.49
N VAL A 49 -1.28 -0.35 -9.50
CA VAL A 49 -0.91 1.06 -9.34
C VAL A 49 -2.14 1.90 -9.01
N GLU A 50 -3.16 1.89 -9.87
CA GLU A 50 -4.35 2.70 -9.69
C GLU A 50 -5.08 2.44 -8.36
N PRO A 51 -5.42 1.19 -7.97
CA PRO A 51 -6.12 0.98 -6.71
C PRO A 51 -5.23 1.30 -5.49
N THR A 52 -3.91 1.18 -5.61
CA THR A 52 -2.97 1.62 -4.55
C THR A 52 -3.03 3.13 -4.38
N LEU A 53 -2.99 3.88 -5.50
CA LEU A 53 -3.05 5.34 -5.47
C LEU A 53 -4.40 5.84 -4.94
N LYS A 54 -5.52 5.20 -5.31
CA LYS A 54 -6.84 5.51 -4.74
C LYS A 54 -6.88 5.28 -3.23
N ALA A 55 -6.37 4.14 -2.76
CA ALA A 55 -6.29 3.87 -1.32
C ALA A 55 -5.43 4.91 -0.59
N TRP A 56 -4.30 5.33 -1.19
CA TRP A 56 -3.45 6.39 -0.62
C TRP A 56 -4.18 7.74 -0.53
N ASP A 57 -4.97 8.07 -1.53
CA ASP A 57 -5.75 9.32 -1.58
C ASP A 57 -6.83 9.36 -0.48
N ILE A 58 -7.58 8.27 -0.31
CA ILE A 58 -8.57 8.13 0.78
C ILE A 58 -7.89 8.29 2.14
N MET A 59 -6.76 7.61 2.35
CA MET A 59 -6.04 7.67 3.63
C MET A 59 -5.57 9.08 3.98
N THR A 60 -5.36 9.97 3.01
CA THR A 60 -4.58 11.20 3.28
C THR A 60 -5.12 12.52 2.81
N LYS A 61 -5.69 12.59 1.62
CA LYS A 61 -6.37 13.82 1.18
C LYS A 61 -7.76 13.88 1.78
N ASN A 62 -8.52 12.80 1.62
CA ASN A 62 -9.89 12.75 2.13
C ASN A 62 -9.91 12.48 3.64
N ARG A 63 -8.86 11.81 4.15
CA ARG A 63 -8.76 11.19 5.47
C ARG A 63 -9.87 10.15 5.67
N VAL A 64 -9.58 9.13 6.47
CA VAL A 64 -10.62 8.20 6.90
C VAL A 64 -11.57 8.95 7.83
N LYS A 65 -12.81 9.12 7.38
CA LYS A 65 -13.91 9.80 8.09
C LYS A 65 -15.07 8.86 8.40
N SER A 66 -15.18 7.77 7.66
CA SER A 66 -16.29 6.82 7.78
C SER A 66 -15.80 5.37 7.73
N ASN A 67 -16.65 4.47 8.23
CA ASN A 67 -16.47 3.04 8.10
C ASN A 67 -16.49 2.60 6.62
N ALA A 68 -17.22 3.34 5.77
CA ALA A 68 -17.24 3.12 4.33
C ALA A 68 -15.86 3.41 3.70
N ASP A 69 -15.13 4.42 4.18
CA ASP A 69 -13.79 4.73 3.68
C ASP A 69 -12.80 3.60 3.98
N LEU A 70 -12.89 3.02 5.18
CA LEU A 70 -12.09 1.84 5.57
C LEU A 70 -12.42 0.64 4.71
N GLU A 71 -13.71 0.39 4.50
CA GLU A 71 -14.19 -0.69 3.65
C GLU A 71 -13.71 -0.52 2.21
N GLU A 72 -13.76 0.69 1.66
CA GLU A 72 -13.27 1.01 0.33
C GLU A 72 -11.76 0.76 0.21
N ILE A 73 -10.95 1.24 1.17
CA ILE A 73 -9.51 0.97 1.20
C ILE A 73 -9.24 -0.53 1.18
N VAL A 74 -9.93 -1.30 2.02
CA VAL A 74 -9.77 -2.76 2.06
C VAL A 74 -10.18 -3.39 0.74
N ASN A 75 -11.31 -2.98 0.16
CA ASN A 75 -11.78 -3.49 -1.11
C ASN A 75 -10.79 -3.23 -2.25
N LEU A 76 -10.10 -2.09 -2.24
CA LEU A 76 -9.08 -1.75 -3.23
C LEU A 76 -7.83 -2.64 -3.13
N VAL A 77 -7.33 -2.95 -1.93
CA VAL A 77 -5.97 -3.48 -1.76
C VAL A 77 -5.85 -4.87 -1.13
N TYR A 78 -6.92 -5.44 -0.57
CA TYR A 78 -6.83 -6.68 0.23
C TYR A 78 -6.29 -7.87 -0.58
N ASP A 79 -6.88 -8.07 -1.75
CA ASP A 79 -6.63 -9.21 -2.65
C ASP A 79 -5.49 -8.96 -3.66
N MET A 80 -4.79 -7.83 -3.55
CA MET A 80 -3.64 -7.54 -4.41
C MET A 80 -2.53 -8.60 -4.33
N ASN A 81 -1.72 -8.65 -5.38
CA ASN A 81 -0.61 -9.58 -5.55
C ASN A 81 -1.08 -11.02 -5.78
N ARG A 82 -0.84 -11.93 -4.84
CA ARG A 82 -1.21 -13.34 -4.96
C ARG A 82 -2.67 -13.57 -4.54
N GLY A 83 -3.61 -12.74 -4.99
CA GLY A 83 -5.03 -12.89 -4.63
C GLY A 83 -5.29 -12.91 -3.12
N GLY A 84 -4.48 -12.21 -2.31
CA GLY A 84 -4.58 -12.31 -0.85
C GLY A 84 -4.22 -13.67 -0.22
N LEU A 85 -3.70 -14.65 -0.97
CA LEU A 85 -3.46 -16.04 -0.49
C LEU A 85 -2.57 -16.17 0.76
N LYS A 86 -1.76 -15.16 1.09
CA LYS A 86 -0.89 -15.15 2.28
C LYS A 86 -1.44 -14.31 3.44
N ARG A 87 -2.67 -13.79 3.34
CA ARG A 87 -3.31 -13.07 4.44
C ARG A 87 -3.64 -14.07 5.56
N LYS A 88 -3.46 -13.63 6.81
CA LYS A 88 -3.70 -14.48 8.00
C LYS A 88 -5.18 -14.74 8.28
N VAL A 89 -6.06 -13.91 7.73
CA VAL A 89 -7.50 -13.96 7.89
C VAL A 89 -8.14 -13.72 6.53
N ASP A 90 -9.39 -14.11 6.33
CA ASP A 90 -10.16 -13.75 5.15
C ASP A 90 -10.63 -12.27 5.23
N LYS A 91 -11.06 -11.74 4.09
CA LYS A 91 -11.44 -10.33 3.94
C LYS A 91 -12.63 -9.94 4.81
N ALA A 92 -13.65 -10.79 4.91
CA ALA A 92 -14.84 -10.52 5.71
C ALA A 92 -14.50 -10.49 7.21
N THR A 93 -13.69 -11.45 7.67
CA THR A 93 -13.16 -11.44 9.05
C THR A 93 -12.30 -10.20 9.31
N PHE A 94 -11.47 -9.76 8.36
CA PHE A 94 -10.68 -8.54 8.52
C PHE A 94 -11.55 -7.28 8.66
N LEU A 95 -12.53 -7.12 7.75
CA LEU A 95 -13.47 -5.99 7.78
C LEU A 95 -14.23 -5.93 9.11
N SER A 96 -14.79 -7.05 9.57
CA SER A 96 -15.53 -7.10 10.84
C SER A 96 -14.68 -6.71 12.06
N LYS A 97 -13.35 -6.91 12.01
CA LYS A 97 -12.44 -6.50 13.08
C LYS A 97 -12.15 -5.01 13.04
N ILE A 98 -11.84 -4.45 11.87
CA ILE A 98 -11.49 -3.02 11.76
C ILE A 98 -12.68 -2.10 12.03
N LEU A 99 -13.88 -2.49 11.60
CA LEU A 99 -15.10 -1.70 11.78
C LEU A 99 -15.57 -1.63 13.25
N LYS A 100 -15.10 -2.54 14.10
CA LYS A 100 -15.34 -2.52 15.55
C LYS A 100 -14.34 -1.67 16.33
N LEU A 101 -13.20 -1.33 15.72
CA LEU A 101 -12.09 -0.66 16.39
C LEU A 101 -12.17 0.87 16.31
N ILE A 102 -12.96 1.43 15.38
CA ILE A 102 -13.06 2.86 15.20
C ILE A 102 -14.48 3.32 15.54
N PRO A 103 -14.71 3.90 16.74
CA PRO A 103 -15.87 4.75 16.94
C PRO A 103 -15.61 6.02 16.13
N LEU A 104 -16.20 6.09 14.93
CA LEU A 104 -16.19 7.28 14.08
C LEU A 104 -17.31 8.22 14.48
#